data_AF-A0A7L3UR04-F1
#
_entry.id   AF-A0A7L3UR04-F1
#
_cell.length_a   1.000
_cell.length_b   1.000
_cell.length_c   1.000
_cell.angle_alpha   90.00
_cell.angle_beta   90.00
_cell.angle_gamma   90.00
#
_symmetry.space_group_name_H-M   'P 1'
#
loop_
_entity.id
_entity.type
_entity.pdbx_description
1 polymer ?
#
loop_
_entity_poly.entity_id
_entity_poly.type
_entity_poly.pdbx_seq_one_letter_code
_entity_poly.pdbx_strand_id
1 'polypeptide(L)'
;DLQDPHVTHRGQHWHPLPGCFRCAPCGRPLLGRPFLPRGGQIFCSPRCAPSNDNNNNSPGPRSAPRRRSWGGAPPAGEAGGTGRDW
;
A
#
# COMPACT_ATOMS: atom_id res chain seq x y z
N ASP A 1 -22.88 -36.69 -7.38
CA ASP A 1 -22.93 -35.23 -7.51
C ASP A 1 -21.68 -34.68 -6.85
N LEU A 2 -20.63 -34.40 -7.64
CA LEU A 2 -19.38 -33.89 -7.07
C LEU A 2 -19.64 -32.44 -6.68
N GLN A 3 -20.02 -32.19 -5.43
CA GLN A 3 -20.09 -30.83 -4.90
C GLN A 3 -18.67 -30.27 -4.91
N ASP A 4 -18.32 -29.48 -5.94
CA ASP A 4 -17.11 -28.66 -5.91
C ASP A 4 -17.19 -27.77 -4.66
N PRO A 5 -16.14 -27.73 -3.82
CA PRO A 5 -16.13 -26.82 -2.69
C PRO A 5 -16.35 -25.39 -3.24
N HIS A 6 -17.08 -24.55 -2.52
CA HIS A 6 -17.35 -23.18 -2.96
C HIS A 6 -17.15 -22.21 -1.80
N VAL A 7 -16.73 -20.98 -2.13
CA VAL A 7 -16.65 -19.89 -1.17
C VAL A 7 -17.87 -19.00 -1.35
N THR A 8 -18.66 -18.81 -0.30
CA THR A 8 -19.82 -17.92 -0.32
C THR A 8 -19.61 -16.73 0.63
N HIS A 9 -19.79 -15.51 0.13
CA HIS A 9 -19.78 -14.31 0.96
C HIS A 9 -20.77 -13.26 0.43
N ARG A 10 -21.70 -12.82 1.28
CA ARG A 10 -22.73 -11.80 0.92
C ARG A 10 -23.45 -12.10 -0.40
N GLY A 11 -23.81 -13.36 -0.63
CA GLY A 11 -24.51 -13.81 -1.84
C GLY A 11 -23.64 -13.93 -3.10
N GLN A 12 -22.32 -13.74 -2.99
CA GLN A 12 -21.39 -14.02 -4.08
C GLN A 12 -20.74 -15.38 -3.87
N HIS A 13 -20.47 -16.08 -4.98
CA HIS A 13 -19.90 -17.42 -5.00
C HIS A 13 -18.61 -17.42 -5.82
N TRP A 14 -17.57 -18.06 -5.29
CA TRP A 14 -16.32 -18.27 -6.01
C TRP A 14 -15.86 -19.71 -5.87
N HIS A 15 -15.22 -20.22 -6.91
CA HIS A 15 -14.51 -21.49 -6.81
C HIS A 15 -13.25 -21.30 -5.94
N PRO A 16 -12.97 -22.20 -4.97
CA PRO A 16 -11.82 -22.18 -4.09
C PRO A 16 -10.55 -22.69 -4.80
N LEU A 17 -10.42 -22.35 -6.08
CA LEU A 17 -9.26 -22.63 -6.90
C LEU A 17 -8.33 -21.42 -6.82
N PRO A 18 -6.99 -21.62 -6.77
CA PRO A 18 -6.04 -20.51 -6.76
C PRO A 18 -6.13 -19.63 -8.02
N GLY A 19 -6.70 -20.15 -9.11
CA GLY A 19 -7.00 -19.40 -10.32
C GLY A 19 -8.26 -18.52 -10.22
N CYS A 20 -9.22 -18.85 -9.36
CA CYS A 20 -10.51 -18.17 -9.28
C CYS A 20 -10.60 -17.27 -8.03
N PHE A 21 -10.15 -17.79 -6.88
CA PHE A 21 -10.17 -17.08 -5.60
C PHE A 21 -8.85 -16.35 -5.35
N ARG A 22 -8.55 -15.37 -6.19
CA ARG A 22 -7.33 -14.57 -6.14
C ARG A 22 -7.60 -13.08 -6.18
N CYS A 23 -6.69 -12.32 -5.59
CA CYS A 23 -6.74 -10.87 -5.62
C CYS A 23 -6.66 -10.36 -7.06
N ALA A 24 -7.60 -9.51 -7.46
CA ALA A 24 -7.67 -8.99 -8.84
C ALA A 24 -6.38 -8.28 -9.33
N PRO A 25 -5.77 -7.33 -8.57
CA PRO A 25 -4.57 -6.63 -9.04
C PRO A 25 -3.26 -7.41 -8.92
N CYS A 26 -3.07 -8.20 -7.85
CA CYS A 26 -1.78 -8.88 -7.60
C CYS A 26 -1.80 -10.38 -7.90
N GLY A 27 -2.96 -10.95 -8.25
CA GLY A 27 -3.12 -12.37 -8.57
C GLY A 27 -2.92 -13.33 -7.40
N ARG A 28 -2.74 -12.84 -6.17
CA ARG A 28 -2.40 -13.68 -5.02
C ARG A 28 -3.62 -14.50 -4.56
N PRO A 29 -3.49 -15.82 -4.36
CA PRO A 29 -4.59 -16.66 -3.87
C PRO A 29 -4.98 -16.25 -2.44
N LEU A 30 -6.29 -16.22 -2.18
CA LEU A 30 -6.90 -15.77 -0.92
C LEU A 30 -7.51 -16.91 -0.10
N LEU A 31 -7.28 -18.16 -0.50
CA LEU A 31 -7.77 -19.34 0.20
C LEU A 31 -7.23 -19.37 1.64
N GLY A 32 -8.13 -19.50 2.61
CA GLY A 32 -7.78 -19.51 4.04
C GLY A 32 -7.25 -18.18 4.57
N ARG A 33 -7.38 -17.08 3.82
CA ARG A 33 -6.89 -15.74 4.20
C ARG A 33 -8.03 -14.73 4.26
N PRO A 34 -7.87 -13.66 5.04
CA PRO A 34 -8.82 -12.55 5.00
C PRO A 34 -8.85 -11.95 3.60
N PHE A 35 -10.05 -11.62 3.13
CA PHE A 35 -10.28 -11.00 1.84
C PHE A 35 -11.36 -9.93 1.96
N LEU A 36 -11.32 -8.97 1.03
CA LEU A 36 -12.29 -7.89 0.93
C LEU A 36 -13.02 -8.03 -0.40
N PRO A 37 -14.30 -8.44 -0.41
CA PRO A 37 -15.12 -8.41 -1.60
C PRO A 37 -15.67 -7.00 -1.85
N ARG A 38 -15.47 -6.46 -3.05
CA ARG A 38 -15.96 -5.13 -3.46
C ARG A 38 -16.32 -5.14 -4.95
N GLY A 39 -17.57 -4.82 -5.28
CA GLY A 39 -18.04 -4.68 -6.67
C GLY A 39 -17.81 -5.92 -7.55
N GLY A 40 -18.00 -7.13 -7.04
CA GLY A 40 -17.77 -8.37 -7.82
C GLY A 40 -16.33 -8.88 -7.79
N GLN A 41 -15.38 -8.09 -7.29
CA GLN A 41 -13.97 -8.45 -7.19
C GLN A 41 -13.56 -8.72 -5.74
N ILE A 42 -12.47 -9.47 -5.57
CA ILE A 42 -11.90 -9.80 -4.26
C ILE A 42 -10.48 -9.26 -4.14
N PHE A 43 -10.14 -8.75 -2.95
CA PHE A 43 -8.87 -8.08 -2.69
C PHE A 43 -8.19 -8.66 -1.43
N CYS A 44 -6.86 -8.79 -1.46
CA CYS A 44 -6.09 -9.29 -0.32
C CYS A 44 -5.98 -8.26 0.81
N SER A 45 -6.13 -6.98 0.50
CA SER A 45 -5.91 -5.87 1.42
C SER A 45 -6.50 -4.58 0.85
N PRO A 46 -6.72 -3.54 1.70
CA PRO A 46 -7.15 -2.22 1.24
C PRO A 46 -6.20 -1.56 0.24
N ARG A 47 -4.89 -1.89 0.26
CA ARG A 47 -3.92 -1.40 -0.75
C ARG A 47 -4.21 -1.91 -2.16
N CYS A 48 -4.79 -3.11 -2.27
CA CYS A 48 -5.17 -3.69 -3.54
C CYS A 48 -6.61 -3.32 -3.95
N ALA A 49 -7.46 -3.00 -2.99
CA ALA A 49 -8.80 -2.52 -3.29
C ALA A 49 -8.70 -1.12 -3.91
N PRO A 50 -9.49 -0.81 -4.95
CA PRO A 50 -9.61 0.55 -5.41
C PRO A 50 -10.10 1.41 -4.24
N SER A 51 -9.37 2.48 -3.93
CA SER A 51 -9.91 3.55 -3.10
C SER A 51 -11.10 4.12 -3.88
N ASN A 52 -12.28 4.23 -3.28
CA ASN A 52 -13.44 4.86 -3.92
C ASN A 52 -13.27 6.38 -4.05
N ASP A 53 -12.03 6.85 -4.14
CA ASP A 53 -11.68 8.23 -4.35
C ASP A 53 -11.83 8.52 -5.84
N ASN A 54 -13.06 8.82 -6.25
CA ASN A 54 -13.37 9.33 -7.60
C ASN A 54 -12.85 10.77 -7.80
N ASN A 55 -11.87 11.21 -7.01
CA ASN A 55 -11.25 12.50 -7.17
C ASN A 55 -10.02 12.37 -8.08
N ASN A 56 -10.25 12.59 -9.37
CA ASN A 56 -9.25 12.70 -10.43
C ASN A 56 -8.33 13.93 -10.26
N ASN A 57 -7.82 14.17 -9.05
CA ASN A 57 -6.73 15.10 -8.77
C ASN A 57 -5.88 14.61 -7.59
N SER A 58 -5.26 13.45 -7.77
CA SER A 58 -4.10 13.07 -6.96
C SER A 58 -2.90 12.91 -7.89
N PRO A 59 -2.16 13.98 -8.21
CA PRO A 59 -0.74 13.78 -8.47
C PRO A 59 -0.20 13.10 -7.20
N GLY A 60 0.39 11.90 -7.34
CA GLY A 60 1.13 11.26 -6.25
C GLY A 60 2.16 12.21 -5.64
N PRO A 61 2.89 11.83 -4.57
CA PRO A 61 3.93 12.69 -4.01
C PRO A 61 5.00 12.95 -5.09
N ARG A 62 4.83 14.03 -5.87
CA ARG A 62 5.73 14.41 -6.95
C ARG A 62 6.95 15.00 -6.27
N SER A 63 7.90 14.10 -6.01
CA SER A 63 9.34 14.35 -5.93
C SER A 63 9.74 15.58 -5.12
N ALA A 64 10.23 15.34 -3.90
CA ALA A 64 11.05 16.30 -3.18
C ALA A 64 12.05 16.99 -4.12
N PRO A 65 12.29 18.31 -3.97
CA PRO A 65 13.07 19.05 -4.94
C PRO A 65 14.48 18.46 -5.08
N ARG A 66 14.82 18.11 -6.32
CA ARG A 66 16.19 17.71 -6.70
C ARG A 66 17.10 18.92 -6.49
N ARG A 67 17.98 18.78 -5.49
CA ARG A 67 19.30 19.41 -5.28
C ARG A 67 19.57 20.75 -5.96
N ARG A 68 19.93 21.74 -5.14
CA ARG A 68 21.11 22.58 -5.41
C ARG A 68 21.92 22.69 -4.12
N SER A 69 22.82 21.73 -3.91
CA SER A 69 24.08 22.06 -3.24
C SER A 69 24.83 22.93 -4.25
N TRP A 70 25.23 24.15 -3.87
CA TRP A 70 26.48 24.84 -4.27
C TRP A 70 26.56 26.18 -3.52
N GLY A 71 27.55 26.30 -2.64
CA GLY A 71 28.19 27.57 -2.31
C GLY A 71 27.51 28.46 -1.25
N GLY A 72 27.56 28.04 0.02
CA GLY A 72 27.37 28.94 1.16
C GLY A 72 28.32 28.52 2.26
N ALA A 73 29.54 29.03 2.24
CA ALA A 73 30.51 28.82 3.33
C ALA A 73 29.96 29.47 4.62
N PRO A 74 29.94 28.78 5.77
CA PRO A 74 29.88 29.47 7.05
C PRO A 74 31.26 30.08 7.33
N PRO A 75 31.42 31.40 7.52
CA PRO A 75 32.63 31.93 8.14
C PRO A 75 32.73 31.45 9.58
N ALA A 76 33.98 31.25 9.98
CA ALA A 76 34.44 30.43 11.08
C ALA A 76 33.97 30.87 12.47
N GLY A 77 34.00 29.89 13.37
CA GLY A 77 33.54 29.96 14.75
C GLY A 77 34.10 31.12 15.56
N GLU A 78 33.21 31.68 16.36
CA GLU A 78 33.52 32.46 17.54
C GLU A 78 33.56 31.56 18.78
N ALA A 79 34.47 31.92 19.67
CA ALA A 79 35.06 31.08 20.69
C ALA A 79 34.38 31.20 22.06
N GLY A 80 34.64 30.20 22.92
CA GLY A 80 34.52 30.29 24.38
C GLY A 80 33.28 29.58 24.94
N GLY A 81 33.35 28.72 25.95
CA GLY A 81 34.46 28.37 26.82
C GLY A 81 34.08 27.20 27.73
N THR A 82 35.13 26.51 28.16
CA THR A 82 35.36 25.78 29.42
C THR A 82 34.18 25.34 30.30
N GLY A 83 34.21 24.08 30.73
CA GLY A 83 33.66 23.63 32.02
C GLY A 83 32.85 22.34 31.91
N ARG A 84 33.48 21.16 31.95
CA ARG A 84 33.82 20.38 33.16
C ARG A 84 32.66 19.52 33.70
N ASP A 85 32.89 18.22 33.57
CA ASP A 85 32.59 17.12 34.50
C ASP A 85 31.44 17.26 35.53
N TRP A 86 30.43 16.39 35.40
CA TRP A 86 30.14 15.26 36.30
C TRP A 86 29.13 14.31 35.63
#